data_AF-A0A8T0CK17-F1
#
_entry.id   AF-A0A8T0CK17-F1
#
_cell.length_a   1.000
_cell.length_b   1.000
_cell.length_c   1.000
_cell.angle_alpha   90.00
_cell.angle_beta   90.00
_cell.angle_gamma   90.00
#
_symmetry.space_group_name_H-M   'P 1'
#
loop_
_entity.id
_entity.type
_entity.pdbx_description
1 polymer ?
#
loop_
_entity_poly.entity_id
_entity_poly.type
_entity_poly.pdbx_seq_one_letter_code
_entity_poly.pdbx_strand_id
1 'polypeptide(L)'
;MGEIGGNDYNYPFFMGRDLEEIQGIMPLVIEEIVLAIRELIDLGAVTILVPGNFPIGCLPVYLTEFQNSDKEEYDPSTGCLNWLNEFSQYHNEQLQRKLDHLRELHPQANIIYIDYYNAALRFYQSPDKFGFNGGILRACCGGGGTYNYNSLALCNSNSMVCDDPSSYANWDGIHFTEAAYRWIFKGMVDGSFTVPKLDISCPSLSMNEPALTSSR
;
A
#
# COMPACT_ATOMS: atom_id res chain seq x y z
N MET A 1 -5.36 4.99 -11.56
CA MET A 1 -3.89 4.90 -11.76
C MET A 1 -3.38 3.65 -11.09
N GLY A 2 -2.32 3.05 -11.62
CA GLY A 2 -1.54 2.05 -10.88
C GLY A 2 -0.71 2.71 -9.78
N GLU A 3 -0.04 1.90 -8.98
CA GLU A 3 1.02 2.38 -8.07
C GLU A 3 2.24 2.80 -8.92
N ILE A 4 2.60 4.08 -8.86
CA ILE A 4 3.73 4.67 -9.59
C ILE A 4 4.68 5.27 -8.55
N GLY A 5 5.98 5.09 -8.71
CA GLY A 5 6.99 5.67 -7.83
C GLY A 5 7.59 4.75 -6.77
N GLY A 6 6.89 3.68 -6.38
CA GLY A 6 7.38 2.77 -5.32
C GLY A 6 8.75 2.17 -5.64
N ASN A 7 8.94 1.70 -6.87
CA ASN A 7 10.22 1.12 -7.32
C ASN A 7 11.34 2.15 -7.40
N ASP A 8 11.03 3.40 -7.72
CA ASP A 8 11.98 4.51 -7.76
C ASP A 8 12.63 4.75 -6.38
N TYR A 9 11.94 4.41 -5.29
CA TYR A 9 12.51 4.41 -3.93
C TYR A 9 13.10 3.07 -3.52
N ASN A 10 12.42 1.96 -3.82
CA ASN A 10 12.85 0.62 -3.42
C ASN A 10 14.27 0.30 -3.91
N TYR A 11 14.57 0.57 -5.19
CA TYR A 11 15.88 0.27 -5.75
C TYR A 11 17.02 1.02 -5.04
N PRO A 12 17.01 2.35 -4.89
CA PRO A 12 18.10 3.03 -4.20
C PRO A 12 18.18 2.68 -2.71
N PHE A 13 17.05 2.42 -2.01
CA PHE A 13 17.09 1.89 -0.65
C PHE A 13 17.86 0.56 -0.58
N PHE A 14 17.55 -0.38 -1.47
CA PHE A 14 18.21 -1.70 -1.50
C PHE A 14 19.62 -1.67 -2.10
N MET A 15 20.02 -0.58 -2.75
CA MET A 15 21.41 -0.31 -3.14
C MET A 15 22.22 0.38 -2.03
N GLY A 16 21.61 0.65 -0.88
CA GLY A 16 22.26 1.33 0.25
C GLY A 16 22.59 2.80 -0.04
N ARG A 17 21.77 3.47 -0.86
CA ARG A 17 21.90 4.93 -1.08
C ARG A 17 21.49 5.70 0.17
N ASP A 18 22.10 6.86 0.36
CA ASP A 18 21.82 7.72 1.50
C ASP A 18 20.37 8.25 1.45
N LEU A 19 19.74 8.38 2.61
CA LEU A 19 18.35 8.85 2.70
C LEU A 19 18.16 10.23 2.04
N GLU A 20 19.15 11.13 2.15
CA GLU A 20 19.11 12.46 1.52
C GLU A 20 19.08 12.36 -0.01
N GLU A 21 19.84 11.42 -0.60
CA GLU A 21 19.82 11.15 -2.05
C GLU A 21 18.44 10.64 -2.48
N ILE A 22 17.85 9.72 -1.71
CA ILE A 22 16.53 9.15 -1.99
C ILE A 22 15.41 10.19 -1.82
N GLN A 23 15.52 11.06 -0.81
CA GLN A 23 14.61 12.21 -0.66
C GLN A 23 14.76 13.19 -1.83
N GLY A 24 15.98 13.36 -2.36
CA GLY A 24 16.27 14.22 -3.51
C GLY A 24 15.55 13.81 -4.81
N ILE A 25 15.26 12.52 -5.01
CA ILE A 25 14.52 12.04 -6.19
C ILE A 25 12.99 12.15 -6.02
N MET A 26 12.48 12.33 -4.81
CA MET A 26 11.04 12.36 -4.54
C MET A 26 10.27 13.42 -5.35
N PRO A 27 10.76 14.66 -5.51
CA PRO A 27 10.09 15.65 -6.37
C PRO A 27 9.92 15.19 -7.81
N LEU A 28 10.91 14.48 -8.37
CA LEU A 28 10.88 13.95 -9.74
C LEU A 28 9.82 12.87 -9.88
N VAL A 29 9.78 11.93 -8.93
CA VAL A 29 8.76 10.86 -8.89
C VAL A 29 7.34 11.45 -8.86
N ILE A 30 7.11 12.45 -8.01
CA ILE A 30 5.81 13.10 -7.90
C ILE A 30 5.47 13.89 -9.17
N GLU A 31 6.45 14.53 -9.81
CA GLU A 31 6.27 15.22 -11.07
C GLU A 31 5.84 14.26 -12.19
N GLU A 32 6.46 13.08 -12.28
CA GLU A 32 6.05 12.04 -13.24
C GLU A 32 4.63 11.53 -13.00
N ILE A 33 4.21 11.37 -11.73
CA ILE A 33 2.81 11.04 -11.41
C ILE A 33 1.86 12.14 -11.91
N VAL A 34 2.20 13.41 -11.68
CA VAL A 34 1.41 14.57 -12.13
C VAL A 34 1.34 14.64 -13.65
N LEU A 35 2.43 14.37 -14.36
CA LEU A 35 2.49 14.33 -15.82
C LEU A 35 1.57 13.23 -16.37
N ALA A 36 1.65 12.02 -15.83
CA ALA A 36 0.78 10.91 -16.24
C ALA A 36 -0.70 11.22 -16.01
N ILE A 37 -1.04 11.90 -14.90
CA ILE A 37 -2.43 12.34 -14.63
C ILE A 37 -2.89 13.34 -15.70
N ARG A 38 -2.06 14.33 -16.04
CA ARG A 38 -2.39 15.33 -17.07
C ARG A 38 -2.61 14.69 -18.43
N GLU A 39 -1.71 13.79 -18.83
CA GLU A 39 -1.83 13.07 -20.11
C GLU A 39 -3.14 12.27 -20.18
N LEU A 40 -3.54 11.59 -19.10
CA LEU A 40 -4.82 10.90 -19.06
C LEU A 40 -6.02 11.84 -19.17
N ILE A 41 -5.96 13.01 -18.54
CA ILE A 41 -7.02 14.04 -18.67
C ILE A 41 -7.11 14.51 -20.13
N ASP A 42 -5.97 14.78 -20.77
CA ASP A 42 -5.91 15.21 -22.18
C ASP A 42 -6.45 14.13 -23.13
N LEU A 43 -6.29 12.85 -22.77
CA LEU A 43 -6.87 11.70 -23.46
C LEU A 43 -8.36 11.46 -23.14
N GLY A 44 -8.97 12.27 -22.26
CA GLY A 44 -10.39 12.25 -21.95
C GLY A 44 -10.79 11.49 -20.68
N ALA A 45 -9.84 11.12 -19.81
CA ALA A 45 -10.17 10.54 -18.51
C ALA A 45 -10.87 11.57 -17.61
N VAL A 46 -12.06 11.21 -17.12
CA VAL A 46 -12.90 12.09 -16.28
C VAL A 46 -12.85 11.76 -14.79
N THR A 47 -12.34 10.58 -14.42
CA THR A 47 -12.17 10.19 -13.02
C THR A 47 -10.87 9.41 -12.88
N ILE A 48 -9.99 9.88 -12.00
CA ILE A 48 -8.65 9.36 -11.82
C ILE A 48 -8.42 9.13 -10.33
N LEU A 49 -8.31 7.87 -9.95
CA LEU A 49 -7.92 7.49 -8.60
C LEU A 49 -6.39 7.37 -8.56
N VAL A 50 -5.77 8.07 -7.60
CA VAL A 50 -4.32 8.21 -7.43
C VAL A 50 -3.94 7.67 -6.06
N PRO A 51 -3.35 6.47 -5.97
CA PRO A 51 -2.90 5.94 -4.70
C PRO A 51 -1.69 6.68 -4.15
N GLY A 52 -1.67 6.92 -2.84
CA GLY A 52 -0.45 7.24 -2.12
C GLY A 52 0.42 5.99 -1.89
N ASN A 53 1.59 6.20 -1.34
CA ASN A 53 2.50 5.15 -0.91
C ASN A 53 2.01 4.47 0.38
N PHE A 54 2.37 3.20 0.55
CA PHE A 54 2.05 2.37 1.71
C PHE A 54 2.92 2.71 2.93
N PRO A 55 2.63 2.20 4.15
CA PRO A 55 3.57 2.30 5.27
C PRO A 55 4.74 1.32 5.05
N ILE A 56 5.72 1.74 4.23
CA ILE A 56 6.78 0.84 3.75
C ILE A 56 7.69 0.32 4.89
N GLY A 57 7.76 1.05 6.01
CA GLY A 57 8.49 0.61 7.20
C GLY A 57 7.91 -0.64 7.86
N CYS A 58 6.71 -1.06 7.46
CA CYS A 58 6.07 -2.29 7.92
C CYS A 58 6.30 -3.49 6.98
N LEU A 59 6.89 -3.29 5.80
CA LEU A 59 7.05 -4.36 4.81
C LEU A 59 8.19 -5.30 5.21
N PRO A 60 8.02 -6.63 5.11
CA PRO A 60 9.05 -7.60 5.48
C PRO A 60 10.40 -7.38 4.78
N VAL A 61 10.42 -6.90 3.53
CA VAL A 61 11.65 -6.59 2.81
C VAL A 61 12.48 -5.52 3.52
N TYR A 62 11.86 -4.40 3.89
CA TYR A 62 12.51 -3.30 4.59
C TYR A 62 12.91 -3.69 6.01
N LEU A 63 12.02 -4.40 6.72
CA LEU A 63 12.31 -4.90 8.05
C LEU A 63 13.48 -5.89 8.07
N THR A 64 13.65 -6.69 7.01
CA THR A 64 14.80 -7.60 6.87
C THR A 64 16.08 -6.86 6.54
N GLU A 65 16.03 -5.91 5.59
CA GLU A 65 17.18 -5.10 5.17
C GLU A 65 17.73 -4.28 6.35
N PHE A 66 16.85 -3.64 7.10
CA PHE A 66 17.18 -2.76 8.23
C PHE A 66 17.00 -3.44 9.60
N GLN A 67 17.06 -4.77 9.67
CA GLN A 67 16.86 -5.52 10.91
C GLN A 67 17.87 -5.20 12.03
N ASN A 68 19.00 -4.57 11.68
CA ASN A 68 20.05 -4.15 12.61
C ASN A 68 19.88 -2.70 13.10
N SER A 69 18.82 -1.99 12.69
CA SER A 69 18.46 -0.68 13.24
C SER A 69 18.29 -0.73 14.75
N ASP A 70 18.54 0.41 15.40
CA ASP A 70 18.33 0.58 16.83
C ASP A 70 16.85 0.35 17.20
N LYS A 71 16.59 -0.18 18.40
CA LYS A 71 15.22 -0.55 18.83
C LYS A 71 14.28 0.65 18.87
N GLU A 72 14.83 1.83 19.13
CA GLU A 72 14.15 3.11 19.19
C GLU A 72 13.62 3.57 17.81
N GLU A 73 14.18 3.03 16.71
CA GLU A 73 13.70 3.30 15.36
C GLU A 73 12.42 2.53 15.01
N TYR A 74 12.03 1.54 15.82
CA TYR A 74 10.83 0.77 15.62
C TYR A 74 9.66 1.35 16.43
N ASP A 75 8.50 1.45 15.80
CA ASP A 75 7.26 1.75 16.51
C ASP A 75 6.93 0.59 17.47
N PRO A 76 6.78 0.85 18.79
CA PRO A 76 6.60 -0.21 19.78
C PRO A 76 5.22 -0.90 19.69
N SER A 77 4.25 -0.29 19.00
CA SER A 77 2.90 -0.81 18.88
C SER A 77 2.71 -1.70 17.65
N THR A 78 3.42 -1.40 16.56
CA THR A 78 3.28 -2.07 15.26
C THR A 78 4.51 -2.88 14.88
N GLY A 79 5.69 -2.56 15.43
CA GLY A 79 6.98 -3.12 15.05
C GLY A 79 7.48 -2.65 13.68
N CYS A 80 6.90 -1.60 13.12
CA CYS A 80 7.35 -0.99 11.87
C CYS A 80 8.50 0.00 12.10
N LEU A 81 9.34 0.22 11.10
CA LEU A 81 10.38 1.26 11.13
C LEU A 81 9.77 2.66 10.96
N ASN A 82 9.99 3.53 11.95
CA ASN A 82 9.43 4.88 12.01
C ASN A 82 9.93 5.76 10.85
N TRP A 83 11.24 5.82 10.63
CA TRP A 83 11.84 6.72 9.63
C TRP A 83 11.40 6.38 8.19
N LEU A 84 11.18 5.11 7.87
CA LEU A 84 10.62 4.67 6.57
C LEU A 84 9.15 5.04 6.43
N ASN A 85 8.39 4.94 7.52
CA ASN A 85 7.00 5.38 7.55
C ASN A 85 6.88 6.90 7.44
N GLU A 86 7.77 7.67 8.06
CA GLU A 86 7.88 9.11 7.90
C GLU A 86 8.22 9.51 6.46
N PHE A 87 9.14 8.78 5.80
CA PHE A 87 9.43 8.96 4.38
C PHE A 87 8.16 8.79 3.50
N SER A 88 7.38 7.74 3.77
CA SER A 88 6.13 7.47 3.03
C SER A 88 5.07 8.55 3.28
N GLN A 89 4.94 9.01 4.53
CA GLN A 89 4.04 10.11 4.89
C GLN A 89 4.43 11.41 4.18
N TYR A 90 5.73 11.72 4.11
CA TYR A 90 6.23 12.92 3.44
C TYR A 90 5.94 12.89 1.93
N HIS A 91 6.18 11.75 1.26
CA HIS A 91 5.75 11.55 -0.14
C HIS A 91 4.25 11.82 -0.31
N ASN A 92 3.43 11.20 0.54
CA ASN A 92 1.98 11.30 0.46
C ASN A 92 1.47 12.72 0.67
N GLU A 93 2.11 13.49 1.55
CA GLU A 93 1.79 14.90 1.75
C GLU A 93 2.13 15.74 0.51
N GLN A 94 3.33 15.55 -0.06
CA GLN A 94 3.73 16.30 -1.26
C GLN A 94 2.86 15.95 -2.48
N LEU A 95 2.51 14.67 -2.65
CA LEU A 95 1.60 14.22 -3.69
C LEU A 95 0.23 14.89 -3.53
N GLN A 96 -0.37 14.86 -2.33
CA GLN A 96 -1.67 15.49 -2.09
C GLN A 96 -1.67 16.98 -2.44
N ARG A 97 -0.63 17.74 -2.07
CA ARG A 97 -0.48 19.16 -2.45
C ARG A 97 -0.48 19.37 -3.96
N LYS A 98 0.19 18.49 -4.71
CA LYS A 98 0.19 18.55 -6.19
C LYS A 98 -1.16 18.17 -6.78
N LEU A 99 -1.85 17.19 -6.20
CA LEU A 99 -3.20 16.80 -6.61
C LEU A 99 -4.22 17.92 -6.35
N ASP A 100 -4.11 18.64 -5.22
CA ASP A 100 -4.94 19.81 -4.94
C ASP A 100 -4.79 20.88 -6.02
N HIS A 101 -3.55 21.20 -6.40
CA HIS A 101 -3.30 22.13 -7.48
C HIS A 101 -3.82 21.62 -8.84
N LEU A 102 -3.68 20.33 -9.13
CA LEU A 102 -4.24 19.73 -10.36
C LEU A 102 -5.77 19.83 -10.40
N ARG A 103 -6.47 19.68 -9.28
CA ARG A 103 -7.93 19.83 -9.21
C ARG A 103 -8.37 21.26 -9.55
N GLU A 104 -7.59 22.26 -9.13
CA GLU A 104 -7.85 23.66 -9.49
C GLU A 104 -7.69 23.92 -11.00
N LEU A 105 -6.68 23.30 -11.62
CA LEU A 105 -6.39 23.44 -13.05
C LEU A 105 -7.35 22.65 -13.95
N HIS A 106 -7.88 21.53 -13.45
CA HIS A 106 -8.73 20.61 -14.21
C HIS A 106 -10.08 20.37 -13.49
N PRO A 107 -10.94 21.39 -13.32
CA PRO A 107 -12.21 21.26 -12.61
C PRO A 107 -13.20 20.28 -13.27
N GLN A 108 -12.97 19.93 -14.54
CA GLN A 108 -13.73 18.92 -15.28
C GLN A 108 -13.35 17.47 -14.94
N ALA A 109 -12.21 17.24 -14.30
CA ALA A 109 -11.71 15.92 -13.96
C ALA A 109 -11.85 15.64 -12.45
N ASN A 110 -12.39 14.48 -12.10
CA ASN A 110 -12.50 14.03 -10.72
C ASN A 110 -11.22 13.30 -10.29
N ILE A 111 -10.27 14.03 -9.70
CA ILE A 111 -8.99 13.49 -9.23
C ILE A 111 -9.11 13.12 -7.75
N ILE A 112 -9.01 11.84 -7.43
CA ILE A 112 -9.24 11.31 -6.08
C ILE A 112 -7.94 10.69 -5.55
N TYR A 113 -7.42 11.22 -4.45
CA TYR A 113 -6.32 10.61 -3.71
C TYR A 113 -6.84 9.40 -2.92
N ILE A 114 -6.13 8.27 -2.98
CA ILE A 114 -6.41 7.11 -2.15
C ILE A 114 -5.35 7.01 -1.05
N ASP A 115 -5.79 7.06 0.20
CA ASP A 115 -4.95 6.97 1.39
C ASP A 115 -4.60 5.52 1.72
N TYR A 116 -3.78 4.93 0.86
CA TYR A 116 -3.23 3.58 1.04
C TYR A 116 -2.46 3.43 2.35
N TYR A 117 -1.76 4.48 2.77
CA TYR A 117 -1.00 4.49 4.01
C TYR A 117 -1.91 4.15 5.21
N ASN A 118 -2.93 4.96 5.45
CA ASN A 118 -3.81 4.77 6.61
C ASN A 118 -4.76 3.59 6.41
N ALA A 119 -5.15 3.27 5.18
CA ALA A 119 -5.98 2.10 4.89
C ALA A 119 -5.30 0.81 5.33
N ALA A 120 -3.98 0.69 5.07
CA ALA A 120 -3.15 -0.43 5.47
C ALA A 120 -2.74 -0.38 6.95
N LEU A 121 -2.39 0.81 7.48
CA LEU A 121 -1.89 0.96 8.86
C LEU A 121 -2.84 0.36 9.91
N ARG A 122 -4.16 0.41 9.67
CA ARG A 122 -5.16 -0.17 10.57
C ARG A 122 -4.92 -1.64 10.91
N PHE A 123 -4.47 -2.43 9.94
CA PHE A 123 -4.25 -3.84 10.18
C PHE A 123 -2.91 -4.14 10.87
N TYR A 124 -1.95 -3.22 10.82
CA TYR A 124 -0.75 -3.27 11.68
C TYR A 124 -1.09 -2.90 13.13
N GLN A 125 -2.00 -1.95 13.34
CA GLN A 125 -2.45 -1.52 14.67
C GLN A 125 -3.40 -2.51 15.35
N SER A 126 -4.10 -3.35 14.59
CA SER A 126 -5.06 -4.31 15.15
C SER A 126 -5.18 -5.60 14.32
N PRO A 127 -4.11 -6.40 14.16
CA PRO A 127 -4.06 -7.54 13.24
C PRO A 127 -5.24 -8.52 13.39
N ASP A 128 -5.58 -8.86 14.63
CA ASP A 128 -6.66 -9.80 14.96
C ASP A 128 -8.02 -9.37 14.42
N LYS A 129 -8.29 -8.05 14.38
CA LYS A 129 -9.57 -7.52 13.84
C LYS A 129 -9.70 -7.69 12.34
N PHE A 130 -8.57 -7.85 11.65
CA PHE A 130 -8.50 -8.04 10.20
C PHE A 130 -8.23 -9.50 9.81
N GLY A 131 -8.07 -10.40 10.79
CA GLY A 131 -7.82 -11.83 10.58
C GLY A 131 -6.36 -12.19 10.35
N PHE A 132 -5.41 -11.28 10.60
CA PHE A 132 -4.00 -11.48 10.27
C PHE A 132 -3.18 -12.11 11.41
N ASN A 133 -3.57 -13.34 11.75
CA ASN A 133 -3.00 -14.09 12.87
C ASN A 133 -1.74 -14.91 12.49
N GLY A 134 -1.42 -15.01 11.19
CA GLY A 134 -0.26 -15.74 10.67
C GLY A 134 1.09 -15.03 10.88
N GLY A 135 1.04 -13.73 11.18
CA GLY A 135 2.21 -12.89 11.41
C GLY A 135 2.13 -11.61 10.59
N ILE A 136 1.73 -10.51 11.24
CA ILE A 136 1.42 -9.26 10.55
C ILE A 136 2.61 -8.64 9.80
N LEU A 137 3.83 -8.82 10.33
CA LEU A 137 5.09 -8.34 9.73
C LEU A 137 5.83 -9.43 8.93
N ARG A 138 5.23 -10.61 8.72
CA ARG A 138 5.87 -11.73 8.02
C ARG A 138 5.28 -11.89 6.63
N ALA A 139 6.12 -12.23 5.66
CA ALA A 139 5.66 -12.67 4.35
C ALA A 139 5.05 -14.09 4.43
N CYS A 140 3.98 -14.35 3.70
CA CYS A 140 3.44 -15.70 3.56
C CYS A 140 4.38 -16.60 2.74
N CYS A 141 4.92 -16.09 1.63
CA CYS A 141 5.76 -16.81 0.68
C CYS A 141 7.17 -16.21 0.64
N GLY A 142 8.15 -16.85 1.28
CA GLY A 142 9.51 -16.33 1.25
C GLY A 142 10.55 -17.29 1.83
N GLY A 143 11.77 -16.80 2.04
CA GLY A 143 12.95 -17.65 2.27
C GLY A 143 13.39 -17.85 3.72
N GLY A 144 12.52 -17.64 4.71
CA GLY A 144 12.85 -17.80 6.13
C GLY A 144 13.35 -16.52 6.83
N GLY A 145 13.97 -16.67 7.99
CA GLY A 145 14.36 -15.55 8.86
C GLY A 145 13.20 -14.95 9.68
N THR A 146 13.48 -13.84 10.36
CA THR A 146 12.55 -13.16 11.30
C THR A 146 11.27 -12.69 10.63
N TYR A 147 11.34 -12.24 9.37
CA TYR A 147 10.20 -11.72 8.61
C TYR A 147 9.75 -12.64 7.46
N ASN A 148 10.27 -13.87 7.42
CA ASN A 148 10.07 -14.84 6.33
C ASN A 148 10.43 -14.28 4.94
N TYR A 149 11.44 -13.42 4.84
CA TYR A 149 11.86 -12.80 3.60
C TYR A 149 13.34 -13.03 3.32
N ASN A 150 13.68 -13.27 2.06
CA ASN A 150 15.05 -13.43 1.58
C ASN A 150 15.11 -13.04 0.10
N SER A 151 16.01 -12.12 -0.27
CA SER A 151 16.17 -11.63 -1.65
C SER A 151 16.62 -12.70 -2.65
N LEU A 152 17.14 -13.83 -2.19
CA LEU A 152 17.51 -14.99 -3.03
C LEU A 152 16.36 -16.01 -3.19
N ALA A 153 15.28 -15.86 -2.43
CA ALA A 153 14.12 -16.75 -2.41
C ALA A 153 12.81 -15.95 -2.46
N LEU A 154 12.69 -15.11 -3.49
CA LEU A 154 11.53 -14.27 -3.80
C LEU A 154 10.34 -15.10 -4.32
N CYS A 155 9.63 -15.75 -3.41
CA CYS A 155 8.48 -16.63 -3.70
C CYS A 155 8.72 -17.55 -4.91
N ASN A 156 9.83 -18.29 -4.89
CA ASN A 156 10.24 -19.22 -5.94
C ASN A 156 10.30 -20.65 -5.39
N SER A 157 10.88 -21.59 -6.15
CA SER A 157 10.98 -23.00 -5.74
C SER A 157 11.73 -23.24 -4.43
N ASN A 158 12.49 -22.26 -3.93
CA ASN A 158 13.26 -22.33 -2.69
C ASN A 158 12.54 -21.64 -1.51
N SER A 159 11.31 -21.15 -1.71
CA SER A 159 10.55 -20.43 -0.68
C SER A 159 9.66 -21.37 0.13
N MET A 160 9.47 -21.02 1.41
CA MET A 160 8.44 -21.56 2.26
C MET A 160 7.18 -20.72 2.11
N VAL A 161 6.07 -21.39 1.82
CA VAL A 161 4.75 -20.78 1.68
C VAL A 161 3.92 -21.12 2.91
N CYS A 162 3.20 -20.14 3.43
CA CYS A 162 2.28 -20.33 4.53
C CYS A 162 1.07 -21.19 4.11
N ASP A 163 0.44 -21.86 5.07
CA ASP A 163 -0.71 -22.75 4.79
C ASP A 163 -1.98 -21.98 4.42
N ASP A 164 -2.19 -20.81 5.02
CA ASP A 164 -3.37 -19.96 4.79
C ASP A 164 -2.95 -18.50 4.50
N PRO A 165 -2.85 -18.11 3.21
CA PRO A 165 -2.53 -16.75 2.81
C PRO A 165 -3.53 -15.70 3.30
N SER A 166 -4.77 -16.07 3.63
CA SER A 166 -5.76 -15.11 4.14
C SER A 166 -5.47 -14.64 5.57
N SER A 167 -4.64 -15.38 6.30
CA SER A 167 -4.18 -15.04 7.65
C SER A 167 -2.93 -14.16 7.70
N TYR A 168 -2.38 -13.77 6.53
CA TYR A 168 -1.20 -12.91 6.42
C TYR A 168 -1.56 -11.61 5.68
N ALA A 169 -0.95 -10.50 6.11
CA ALA A 169 -1.10 -9.24 5.38
C ALA A 169 -0.19 -9.19 4.14
N ASN A 170 1.05 -9.69 4.25
CA ASN A 170 2.05 -9.59 3.20
C ASN A 170 2.27 -10.94 2.49
N TRP A 171 2.35 -10.92 1.16
CA TRP A 171 2.52 -12.10 0.32
C TRP A 171 3.98 -12.51 0.23
N ASP A 172 4.86 -11.69 -0.34
CA ASP A 172 6.21 -12.09 -0.77
C ASP A 172 7.36 -11.23 -0.21
N GLY A 173 7.03 -10.32 0.69
CA GLY A 173 7.92 -9.38 1.35
C GLY A 173 7.72 -7.93 0.92
N ILE A 174 7.09 -7.69 -0.23
CA ILE A 174 6.86 -6.34 -0.75
C ILE A 174 5.39 -6.13 -1.15
N HIS A 175 4.72 -7.15 -1.67
CA HIS A 175 3.31 -7.07 -2.07
C HIS A 175 2.38 -7.60 -0.97
N PHE A 176 1.17 -7.05 -0.89
CA PHE A 176 0.14 -7.55 0.02
C PHE A 176 -0.58 -8.80 -0.51
N THR A 177 -1.17 -9.58 0.39
CA THR A 177 -2.06 -10.68 0.04
C THR A 177 -3.40 -10.16 -0.51
N GLU A 178 -4.16 -11.02 -1.18
CA GLU A 178 -5.53 -10.70 -1.60
C GLU A 178 -6.39 -10.24 -0.41
N ALA A 179 -6.24 -10.87 0.76
CA ALA A 179 -7.00 -10.53 1.96
C ALA A 179 -6.70 -9.11 2.46
N ALA A 180 -5.43 -8.69 2.45
CA ALA A 180 -5.05 -7.32 2.79
C ALA A 180 -5.52 -6.31 1.75
N TYR A 181 -5.35 -6.58 0.45
CA TYR A 181 -5.88 -5.71 -0.59
C TYR A 181 -7.41 -5.58 -0.53
N ARG A 182 -8.14 -6.63 -0.13
CA ARG A 182 -9.59 -6.57 0.08
C ARG A 182 -9.99 -5.58 1.17
N TRP A 183 -9.25 -5.53 2.28
CA TRP A 183 -9.49 -4.57 3.35
C TRP A 183 -9.15 -3.13 2.98
N ILE A 184 -8.08 -2.93 2.22
CA ILE A 184 -7.70 -1.62 1.65
C ILE A 184 -8.79 -1.15 0.69
N PHE A 185 -9.19 -2.01 -0.25
CA PHE A 185 -10.24 -1.73 -1.23
C PHE A 185 -11.58 -1.40 -0.56
N LYS A 186 -11.98 -2.17 0.47
CA LYS A 186 -13.20 -1.89 1.25
C LYS A 186 -13.18 -0.47 1.84
N GLY A 187 -12.06 -0.08 2.44
CA GLY A 187 -11.90 1.27 2.99
C GLY A 187 -11.98 2.37 1.93
N MET A 188 -11.50 2.10 0.71
CA MET A 188 -11.58 3.00 -0.43
C MET A 188 -13.03 3.16 -0.94
N VAL A 189 -13.76 2.07 -1.16
CA VAL A 189 -15.15 2.12 -1.66
C VAL A 189 -16.13 2.69 -0.65
N ASP A 190 -15.87 2.51 0.65
CA ASP A 190 -16.63 3.13 1.73
C ASP A 190 -16.31 4.65 1.87
N GLY A 191 -15.40 5.18 1.06
CA GLY A 191 -15.02 6.59 1.04
C GLY A 191 -14.21 7.06 2.26
N SER A 192 -13.77 6.13 3.12
CA SER A 192 -13.06 6.44 4.37
C SER A 192 -11.59 6.80 4.15
N PHE A 193 -11.01 6.32 3.03
CA PHE A 193 -9.59 6.52 2.68
C PHE A 193 -9.45 7.16 1.30
N THR A 194 -10.34 8.10 0.98
CA THR A 194 -10.32 8.81 -0.29
C THR A 194 -10.52 10.31 -0.07
N VAL A 195 -9.75 11.13 -0.79
CA VAL A 195 -9.83 12.60 -0.73
C VAL A 195 -9.84 13.17 -2.15
N PRO A 196 -10.92 13.83 -2.60
CA PRO A 196 -12.25 13.93 -1.97
C PRO A 196 -12.89 12.55 -1.73
N LYS A 197 -13.90 12.50 -0.86
CA LYS A 197 -14.60 11.24 -0.59
C LYS A 197 -15.19 10.68 -1.88
N LEU A 198 -14.88 9.43 -2.17
CA LEU A 198 -15.48 8.69 -3.26
C LEU A 198 -16.94 8.40 -2.90
N ASP A 199 -17.87 9.00 -3.63
CA ASP A 199 -19.30 8.67 -3.56
C ASP A 199 -19.58 7.62 -4.64
N ILE A 200 -19.35 6.35 -4.30
CA ILE A 200 -19.92 5.27 -5.10
C ILE A 200 -21.37 5.13 -4.65
N SER A 201 -22.26 5.88 -5.28
CA SER A 201 -23.68 5.58 -5.24
C SER A 201 -23.87 4.27 -6.02
N CYS A 202 -23.58 3.13 -5.40
CA CYS A 202 -23.97 1.84 -5.93
C CYS A 202 -25.51 1.85 -5.97
N PRO A 203 -26.18 1.84 -7.13
CA PRO A 203 -27.56 1.40 -7.14
C PRO A 203 -27.53 0.00 -6.52
N SER A 204 -28.26 -0.17 -5.42
CA SER A 204 -28.31 -1.41 -4.67
C SER A 204 -28.54 -2.57 -5.65
N LEU A 205 -27.47 -3.32 -5.94
CA LEU A 205 -27.62 -4.63 -6.53
C LEU A 205 -28.31 -5.44 -5.44
N SER A 206 -29.63 -5.60 -5.61
CA SER A 206 -30.42 -6.55 -4.85
C SER A 206 -29.78 -7.91 -5.03
N MET A 207 -28.93 -8.26 -4.07
CA MET A 207 -28.46 -9.62 -3.87
C MET A 207 -29.68 -10.43 -3.46
N ASN A 208 -30.45 -10.89 -4.45
CA ASN A 208 -31.41 -11.97 -4.23
C ASN A 208 -30.58 -13.21 -3.90
N GLU A 209 -30.45 -13.51 -2.60
CA GLU A 209 -30.02 -14.82 -2.14
C GLU A 209 -30.93 -15.89 -2.78
N PRO A 210 -30.38 -16.88 -3.50
CA PRO A 210 -31.16 -18.03 -3.88
C PRO A 210 -31.51 -18.81 -2.62
N ALA A 211 -32.81 -18.97 -2.38
CA ALA A 211 -33.33 -19.82 -1.32
C ALA A 211 -32.75 -21.23 -1.44
N LEU A 212 -32.04 -21.66 -0.39
CA LEU A 212 -31.64 -23.05 -0.17
C LEU A 212 -32.91 -23.91 -0.07
N THR A 213 -33.28 -24.56 -1.17
CA THR A 213 -34.29 -25.62 -1.15
C THR A 213 -33.63 -26.91 -0.67
N SER A 214 -33.82 -27.21 0.62
CA SER A 214 -33.61 -28.54 1.17
C SER A 214 -34.63 -29.50 0.56
N SER A 215 -34.19 -30.41 -0.31
CA SER A 215 -34.95 -31.62 -0.65
C SER A 215 -34.18 -32.86 -0.18
N ARG A 216 -34.74 -33.52 0.82
CA ARG A 216 -34.61 -34.96 1.06
C ARG A 216 -35.99 -35.57 0.89
#